data_AF-Q6DDR4-F1
#
_entry.id   AF-Q6DDR4-F1
#
_cell.length_a   1.000
_cell.length_b   1.000
_cell.length_c   1.000
_cell.angle_alpha   90.00
_cell.angle_beta   90.00
_cell.angle_gamma   90.00
#
_symmetry.space_group_name_H-M   'P 1'
#
loop_
_entity.id
_entity.type
_entity.pdbx_description
1 polymer ?
#
loop_
_entity_poly.entity_id
_entity_poly.type
_entity_poly.pdbx_seq_one_letter_code
_entity_poly.pdbx_strand_id
1 'polypeptide(L)'
;MEADLLDTLEALGYQCPLLEEAVLNKALEAGLTSPDYFQVLCWLCSQIKLLGGLEESVSSLCDDFESVQLEVSGFLKELSCPYPTLVTGDIKERLKSREDCLTLLLFLATELQALQIIKKKKKSEERGVTSALRGG
;
A
#
# COMPACT_ATOMS: atom_id res chain seq x y z
N MET A 1 -14.36 6.14 -5.88
CA MET A 1 -12.97 5.66 -5.91
C MET A 1 -12.14 6.35 -4.83
N GLU A 2 -12.10 7.69 -4.79
CA GLU A 2 -11.40 8.45 -3.73
C GLU A 2 -12.04 8.26 -2.36
N ALA A 3 -13.37 8.39 -2.26
CA ALA A 3 -14.10 8.13 -1.01
C ALA A 3 -13.87 6.70 -0.51
N ASP A 4 -13.91 5.71 -1.41
CA ASP A 4 -13.65 4.31 -1.07
C ASP A 4 -12.21 4.11 -0.55
N LEU A 5 -11.24 4.83 -1.12
CA LEU A 5 -9.86 4.83 -0.63
C LEU A 5 -9.77 5.42 0.78
N LEU A 6 -10.43 6.54 1.05
CA LEU A 6 -10.44 7.18 2.38
C LEU A 6 -11.04 6.25 3.43
N ASP A 7 -12.23 5.68 3.17
CA ASP A 7 -12.89 4.72 4.06
C ASP A 7 -11.99 3.50 4.32
N THR A 8 -11.31 3.03 3.26
CA THR A 8 -10.40 1.90 3.36
C THR A 8 -9.18 2.23 4.21
N LEU A 9 -8.56 3.40 4.01
CA LEU A 9 -7.40 3.84 4.79
C LEU A 9 -7.75 4.00 6.27
N GLU A 10 -8.93 4.56 6.58
CA GLU A 10 -9.43 4.65 7.95
C GLU A 10 -9.64 3.27 8.56
N ALA A 11 -10.29 2.34 7.84
CA ALA A 11 -10.51 0.97 8.29
C ALA A 11 -9.21 0.18 8.49
N LEU A 12 -8.16 0.50 7.73
CA LEU A 12 -6.82 -0.06 7.86
C LEU A 12 -6.04 0.53 9.04
N GLY A 13 -6.53 1.62 9.65
CA GLY A 13 -5.94 2.28 10.80
C GLY A 13 -4.92 3.38 10.46
N TYR A 14 -4.98 3.94 9.25
CA TYR A 14 -4.21 5.15 8.92
C TYR A 14 -4.79 6.36 9.66
N GLN A 15 -3.93 7.25 10.18
CA GLN A 15 -4.33 8.36 11.07
C GLN A 15 -3.75 9.73 10.67
N CYS A 16 -3.09 9.83 9.52
CA CYS A 16 -2.40 11.06 9.10
C CYS A 16 -3.33 11.94 8.21
N PRO A 17 -2.96 13.19 7.87
CA PRO A 17 -3.90 14.23 7.44
C PRO A 17 -4.53 14.00 6.06
N LEU A 18 -4.08 13.00 5.31
CA LEU A 18 -4.61 12.64 4.00
C LEU A 18 -6.06 12.12 4.04
N LEU A 19 -6.64 11.89 5.23
CA LEU A 19 -8.04 11.46 5.39
C LEU A 19 -9.09 12.52 5.02
N GLU A 20 -8.68 13.74 4.66
CA GLU A 20 -9.57 14.75 4.08
C GLU A 20 -9.58 14.66 2.54
N GLU A 21 -10.77 14.64 1.93
CA GLU A 21 -10.91 14.53 0.46
C GLU A 21 -10.17 15.64 -0.29
N ALA A 22 -10.18 16.88 0.22
CA ALA A 22 -9.45 17.99 -0.39
C ALA A 22 -7.92 17.81 -0.33
N VAL A 23 -7.41 17.16 0.72
CA VAL A 23 -5.99 16.87 0.89
C VAL A 23 -5.58 15.71 -0.02
N LEU A 24 -6.37 14.63 -0.04
CA LEU A 24 -6.18 13.51 -0.97
C LEU A 24 -6.14 14.00 -2.42
N ASN A 25 -7.09 14.85 -2.83
CA ASN A 25 -7.13 15.38 -4.18
C ASN A 25 -5.83 16.10 -4.56
N LYS A 26 -5.33 16.99 -3.70
CA LYS A 26 -4.06 17.71 -3.93
C LYS A 26 -2.86 16.77 -3.94
N ALA A 27 -2.86 15.77 -3.06
CA ALA A 27 -1.81 14.78 -2.97
C ALA A 27 -1.73 13.94 -4.25
N LEU A 28 -2.88 13.52 -4.81
CA LEU A 28 -2.97 12.77 -6.07
C LEU A 28 -2.51 13.59 -7.27
N GLU A 29 -2.83 14.89 -7.34
CA GLU A 29 -2.35 15.77 -8.43
C GLU A 29 -0.82 15.94 -8.40
N ALA A 30 -0.24 16.02 -7.19
CA ALA A 30 1.20 16.22 -7.01
C ALA A 30 2.00 14.89 -7.01
N GLY A 31 1.33 13.74 -6.86
CA GLY A 31 1.95 12.42 -6.87
C GLY A 31 3.10 12.29 -5.87
N LEU A 32 4.20 11.67 -6.29
CA LEU A 32 5.39 11.46 -5.43
C LEU A 32 6.07 12.75 -4.94
N THR A 33 5.72 13.92 -5.50
CA THR A 33 6.22 15.21 -4.99
C THR A 33 5.42 15.74 -3.80
N SER A 34 4.23 15.18 -3.53
CA SER A 34 3.45 15.51 -2.35
C SER A 34 3.96 14.75 -1.13
N PRO A 35 4.29 15.45 -0.03
CA PRO A 35 4.67 14.78 1.22
C PRO A 35 3.52 13.93 1.79
N ASP A 36 2.27 14.38 1.62
CA ASP A 36 1.09 13.65 2.09
C ASP A 36 0.90 12.35 1.31
N TYR A 37 1.03 12.42 -0.03
CA TYR A 37 0.95 11.24 -0.89
C TYR A 37 2.07 10.24 -0.57
N PHE A 38 3.30 10.74 -0.43
CA PHE A 38 4.44 9.89 -0.16
C PHE A 38 4.36 9.26 1.23
N GLN A 39 3.84 9.98 2.23
CA GLN A 39 3.61 9.44 3.57
C GLN A 39 2.63 8.26 3.56
N VAL A 40 1.49 8.36 2.86
CA VAL A 40 0.53 7.24 2.79
C VAL A 40 1.11 6.05 2.01
N LEU A 41 1.86 6.31 0.93
CA LEU A 41 2.55 5.28 0.15
C LEU A 41 3.55 4.50 1.01
N CYS A 42 4.47 5.21 1.69
CA CYS A 42 5.46 4.58 2.58
C CYS A 42 4.79 3.81 3.71
N TRP A 43 3.70 4.34 4.28
CA TRP A 43 2.96 3.66 5.33
C TRP A 43 2.36 2.34 4.83
N LEU A 44 1.65 2.36 3.69
CA LEU A 44 1.06 1.16 3.09
C LEU A 44 2.14 0.10 2.80
N CYS A 45 3.22 0.48 2.11
CA CYS A 45 4.33 -0.44 1.81
C CYS A 45 4.94 -1.03 3.07
N SER A 46 5.13 -0.23 4.13
CA SER A 46 5.67 -0.71 5.41
C SER A 46 4.74 -1.73 6.07
N GLN A 47 3.42 -1.48 6.10
CA GLN A 47 2.46 -2.41 6.68
C GLN A 47 2.40 -3.73 5.88
N ILE A 48 2.39 -3.64 4.55
CA ILE A 48 2.38 -4.81 3.67
C ILE A 48 3.65 -5.63 3.88
N LYS A 49 4.83 -5.00 3.91
CA LYS A 49 6.11 -5.69 4.16
C LYS A 49 6.08 -6.47 5.48
N LEU A 50 5.62 -5.83 6.56
CA LEU A 50 5.53 -6.45 7.89
C LEU A 50 4.56 -7.63 7.96
N LEU A 51 3.49 -7.62 7.15
CA LEU A 51 2.47 -8.67 7.15
C LEU A 51 2.72 -9.78 6.13
N GLY A 52 3.23 -9.42 4.96
CA GLY A 52 3.48 -10.30 3.82
C GLY A 52 4.88 -10.92 3.80
N GLY A 53 5.83 -10.38 4.58
CA GLY A 53 7.20 -10.88 4.61
C GLY A 53 7.99 -10.56 3.35
N LEU A 54 7.75 -9.39 2.76
CA LEU A 54 8.41 -8.93 1.53
C LEU A 54 9.86 -8.52 1.78
N GLU A 55 10.72 -8.73 0.78
CA GLU A 55 12.11 -8.30 0.77
C GLU A 55 12.25 -6.83 0.36
N GLU A 56 11.47 -6.38 -0.62
CA GLU A 56 11.47 -5.01 -1.12
C GLU A 56 10.88 -4.02 -0.11
N SER A 57 11.29 -2.75 -0.20
CA SER A 57 10.73 -1.66 0.61
C SER A 57 10.80 -0.34 -0.13
N VAL A 58 9.86 0.55 0.18
CA VAL A 58 9.88 1.94 -0.24
C VAL A 58 10.30 2.79 0.95
N SER A 59 11.46 3.43 0.84
CA SER A 59 12.11 4.22 1.88
C SER A 59 11.83 5.70 1.70
N SER A 60 11.63 6.41 2.80
CA SER A 60 11.49 7.88 2.78
C SER A 60 12.83 8.62 2.68
N LEU A 61 13.95 7.90 2.56
CA LEU A 61 15.31 8.46 2.57
C LEU A 61 15.88 8.72 1.17
N CYS A 62 15.15 8.41 0.11
CA CYS A 62 15.62 8.68 -1.25
C CYS A 62 15.53 10.19 -1.54
N ASP A 63 16.67 10.77 -1.90
CA ASP A 63 16.78 12.20 -2.25
C ASP A 63 16.34 12.49 -3.70
N ASP A 64 16.15 11.46 -4.54
CA ASP A 64 15.77 11.61 -5.94
C ASP A 64 14.54 10.78 -6.34
N PHE A 65 13.75 11.35 -7.24
CA PHE A 65 12.47 10.80 -7.69
C PHE A 65 12.62 9.46 -8.43
N GLU A 66 13.71 9.27 -9.18
CA GLU A 66 13.96 8.05 -9.97
C GLU A 66 14.24 6.86 -9.05
N SER A 67 14.99 7.06 -7.97
CA SER A 67 15.21 6.07 -6.92
C SER A 67 13.89 5.64 -6.25
N VAL A 68 13.02 6.60 -5.90
CA VAL A 68 11.70 6.28 -5.33
C VAL A 68 10.86 5.45 -6.31
N GLN A 69 10.83 5.82 -7.59
CA GLN A 69 10.09 5.07 -8.61
C GLN A 69 10.63 3.64 -8.78
N LEU A 70 11.95 3.44 -8.67
CA LEU A 70 12.58 2.12 -8.73
C LEU A 70 12.21 1.26 -7.53
N GLU A 71 12.25 1.80 -6.32
CA GLU A 71 11.81 1.09 -5.11
C GLU A 71 10.34 0.69 -5.20
N VAL A 72 9.47 1.61 -5.60
CA VAL A 72 8.04 1.31 -5.83
C VAL A 72 7.89 0.23 -6.90
N SER A 73 8.67 0.28 -7.98
CA SER A 73 8.62 -0.74 -9.03
C SER A 73 9.09 -2.12 -8.56
N GLY A 74 10.13 -2.20 -7.72
CA GLY A 74 10.57 -3.45 -7.08
C GLY A 74 9.46 -4.02 -6.20
N PHE A 75 8.91 -3.17 -5.34
CA PHE A 75 7.82 -3.52 -4.42
C PHE A 75 6.58 -4.06 -5.16
N LEU A 76 6.16 -3.37 -6.23
CA LEU A 76 5.02 -3.80 -7.03
C LEU A 76 5.27 -5.10 -7.80
N LYS A 77 6.50 -5.35 -8.25
CA LYS A 77 6.85 -6.63 -8.88
C LYS A 77 6.80 -7.78 -7.90
N GLU A 78 7.29 -7.58 -6.68
CA GLU A 78 7.24 -8.60 -5.62
C GLU A 78 5.78 -8.93 -5.25
N LEU A 79 4.93 -7.91 -5.19
CA LEU A 79 3.47 -8.06 -5.02
C LEU A 79 2.75 -8.65 -6.25
N SER A 80 3.45 -8.91 -7.35
CA SER A 80 2.83 -9.36 -8.60
C SER A 80 1.71 -8.42 -9.10
N CYS A 81 1.94 -7.11 -8.98
CA CYS A 81 0.96 -6.07 -9.33
C CYS A 81 0.40 -6.28 -10.76
N PRO A 82 -0.94 -6.36 -10.92
CA PRO A 82 -1.54 -6.72 -12.20
C PRO A 82 -1.67 -5.53 -13.17
N TYR A 83 -1.40 -4.31 -12.72
CA TYR A 83 -1.63 -3.09 -13.49
C TYR A 83 -0.40 -2.74 -14.35
N PRO A 84 -0.44 -2.95 -15.68
CA PRO A 84 0.74 -2.77 -16.52
C PRO A 84 1.25 -1.32 -16.52
N THR A 85 0.36 -0.35 -16.34
CA THR A 85 0.72 1.09 -16.28
C THR A 85 1.65 1.41 -15.11
N LEU A 86 1.61 0.61 -14.04
CA LEU A 86 2.46 0.81 -12.86
C LEU A 86 3.78 0.06 -12.92
N VAL A 87 3.88 -1.03 -13.71
CA VAL A 87 5.05 -1.94 -13.68
C VAL A 87 5.80 -2.08 -15.02
N THR A 88 5.23 -1.61 -16.12
CA THR A 88 5.81 -1.72 -17.49
C THR A 88 6.07 -0.34 -18.12
N GLY A 89 6.79 -0.29 -19.24
CA GLY A 89 7.14 0.97 -19.91
C GLY A 89 8.37 1.67 -19.33
N ASP A 90 8.61 2.92 -19.72
CA ASP A 90 9.73 3.72 -19.21
C ASP A 90 9.46 4.13 -17.75
N ILE A 91 10.41 3.85 -16.85
CA ILE A 91 10.30 4.19 -15.42
C ILE A 91 10.01 5.68 -15.23
N LYS A 92 10.60 6.54 -16.07
CA LYS A 92 10.45 7.99 -15.98
C LYS A 92 9.05 8.46 -16.32
N GLU A 93 8.25 7.63 -17.00
CA GLU A 93 6.88 7.98 -17.37
C GLU A 93 5.82 7.40 -16.42
N ARG A 94 6.19 6.50 -15.50
CA ARG A 94 5.25 5.88 -14.55
C ARG A 94 4.93 6.81 -13.39
N LEU A 95 3.76 6.61 -12.76
CA LEU A 95 3.35 7.33 -11.55
C LEU A 95 3.32 8.86 -11.72
N LYS A 96 3.15 9.34 -12.96
CA LYS A 96 3.07 10.77 -13.28
C LYS A 96 1.63 11.28 -13.28
N SER A 97 0.67 10.42 -13.58
CA SER A 97 -0.72 10.80 -13.64
C SER A 97 -1.40 10.65 -12.28
N ARG A 98 -2.38 11.50 -12.04
CA ARG A 98 -3.31 11.38 -10.90
C ARG A 98 -3.94 9.98 -10.85
N GLU A 99 -4.31 9.42 -12.01
CA GLU A 99 -4.95 8.11 -12.13
C GLU A 99 -4.01 6.97 -11.73
N ASP A 100 -2.74 7.02 -12.15
CA ASP A 100 -1.73 6.04 -11.72
C ASP A 100 -1.50 6.11 -10.21
N CYS A 101 -1.46 7.34 -9.66
CA CYS A 101 -1.29 7.56 -8.23
C CYS A 101 -2.47 6.99 -7.43
N LEU A 102 -3.71 7.24 -7.88
CA LEU A 102 -4.90 6.69 -7.25
C LEU A 102 -4.94 5.16 -7.36
N THR A 103 -4.61 4.61 -8.53
CA THR A 103 -4.55 3.17 -8.78
C THR A 103 -3.52 2.49 -7.88
N LEU A 104 -2.35 3.10 -7.71
CA LEU A 104 -1.30 2.60 -6.81
C LEU A 104 -1.80 2.51 -5.36
N LEU A 105 -2.37 3.59 -4.83
CA LEU A 105 -2.86 3.60 -3.44
C LEU A 105 -4.00 2.61 -3.22
N LEU A 106 -4.96 2.53 -4.16
CA LEU A 106 -6.05 1.55 -4.11
C LEU A 106 -5.52 0.12 -4.11
N PHE A 107 -4.61 -0.21 -5.03
CA PHE A 107 -4.00 -1.53 -5.11
C PHE A 107 -3.33 -1.91 -3.77
N LEU A 108 -2.43 -1.06 -3.27
CA LEU A 108 -1.72 -1.32 -2.02
C LEU A 108 -2.67 -1.44 -0.82
N ALA A 109 -3.70 -0.59 -0.76
CA ALA A 109 -4.71 -0.68 0.29
C ALA A 109 -5.45 -2.03 0.26
N THR A 110 -5.85 -2.50 -0.93
CA THR A 110 -6.51 -3.81 -1.09
C THR A 110 -5.60 -4.99 -0.73
N GLU A 111 -4.31 -4.93 -1.11
CA GLU A 111 -3.32 -5.94 -0.71
C GLU A 111 -3.14 -5.98 0.81
N LEU A 112 -3.08 -4.81 1.45
CA LEU A 112 -2.98 -4.73 2.90
C LEU A 112 -4.22 -5.32 3.59
N GLN A 113 -5.42 -5.01 3.09
CA GLN A 113 -6.66 -5.61 3.60
C GLN A 113 -6.63 -7.14 3.47
N ALA A 114 -6.22 -7.66 2.30
CA ALA A 114 -6.12 -9.10 2.06
C ALA A 114 -5.16 -9.78 3.05
N LEU A 115 -3.97 -9.21 3.26
CA LEU A 115 -2.99 -9.70 4.22
C LEU A 115 -3.54 -9.70 5.66
N GLN A 116 -4.25 -8.65 6.07
CA GLN A 116 -4.90 -8.60 7.39
C GLN A 116 -5.96 -9.70 7.56
N ILE A 117 -6.76 -9.96 6.52
CA ILE A 117 -7.78 -11.02 6.53
C ILE A 117 -7.12 -12.40 6.68
N ILE A 118 -6.09 -12.69 5.88
CA ILE A 118 -5.35 -13.96 5.93
C ILE A 118 -4.73 -14.15 7.33
N LYS A 119 -4.09 -13.12 7.88
CA LYS A 119 -3.48 -13.17 9.21
C LYS A 119 -4.51 -13.38 10.33
N LYS A 120 -5.69 -12.74 10.23
CA LYS A 120 -6.80 -12.93 11.18
C LYS A 120 -7.34 -14.36 11.11
N LYS A 121 -7.53 -14.91 9.91
CA LYS A 121 -7.97 -16.31 9.69
C LYS A 121 -7.00 -17.33 10.30
N LYS A 122 -5.70 -17.18 10.04
CA LYS A 122 -4.67 -18.07 10.61
C LYS A 122 -4.71 -18.06 12.16
N LYS A 123 -4.84 -16.88 12.77
CA LYS A 123 -4.97 -16.77 14.23
C LYS A 123 -6.22 -17.45 14.80
N SER A 124 -7.35 -17.42 14.07
CA SER A 124 -8.57 -18.12 14.51
C SER A 124 -8.45 -19.63 14.43
N GLU A 125 -7.78 -20.15 13.39
CA GLU A 125 -7.57 -21.59 13.20
C GLU A 125 -6.61 -22.16 14.26
N GLU A 126 -5.51 -21.46 14.56
CA GLU A 126 -4.56 -21.84 15.62
C GLU A 126 -5.21 -21.90 17.02
N ARG A 127 -6.17 -21.00 17.29
CA ARG A 127 -6.95 -21.00 18.55
C ARG A 127 -7.94 -22.15 18.63
N GLY A 128 -8.55 -22.54 17.51
CA GLY A 128 -9.46 -23.70 17.45
C GLY A 128 -8.75 -25.02 17.74
N VAL A 129 -7.55 -25.22 17.17
CA VAL A 129 -6.74 -26.43 17.38
C VAL A 129 -6.26 -26.55 18.83
N THR A 130 -5.84 -25.45 19.45
CA THR A 130 -5.38 -25.45 20.85
C THR A 130 -6.51 -25.67 21.87
N SER A 131 -7.76 -25.30 21.55
CA SER A 131 -8.92 -25.65 22.38
C SER A 131 -9.33 -27.12 22.28
N ALA A 132 -9.13 -27.78 21.13
CA ALA A 132 -9.47 -29.18 20.93
C ALA A 132 -8.51 -30.14 21.68
N LEU A 133 -7.25 -29.76 21.85
CA LEU A 133 -6.23 -30.57 22.54
C LEU A 133 -6.31 -30.55 24.08
N ARG A 134 -7.12 -29.66 24.68
CA ARG A 134 -7.30 -29.58 26.15
C ARG A 134 -8.59 -30.22 26.66
N GLY A 135 -9.39 -30.84 25.79
CA GLY A 135 -10.71 -31.38 26.11
C GLY A 135 -10.81 -32.92 26.09
N GLY A 136 -9.70 -33.64 26.20
CA GLY A 136 -9.65 -35.12 26.22
C GLY A 136 -9.21 -35.67 27.56
#